data_AF-A0AAD7F441-F1
#
_entry.id   AF-A0AAD7F441-F1
#
_cell.length_a   1.000
_cell.length_b   1.000
_cell.length_c   1.000
_cell.angle_alpha   90.00
_cell.angle_beta   90.00
_cell.angle_gamma   90.00
#
_symmetry.space_group_name_H-M   'P 1'
#
loop_
_entity.id
_entity.type
_entity.pdbx_description
1 polymer ?
#
loop_
_entity_poly.entity_id
_entity_poly.type
_entity_poly.pdbx_seq_one_letter_code
_entity_poly.pdbx_strand_id
1 'polypeptide(L)'
;STTLKAAGRSVKLGDGTVITVNNVKQITVPATSFVENIEWLNQMWDDTSAYWKNNLVVMIGNHSVALIYWPEIFKKTGLWSAHNESIFLIKCYRQGTLDEFWRAFQSRDGGRMSYTAICATLRNEHKDANKDLADLARQEYGDDFESTFSYRCSKTNTRVVMTKASSIAKEYKHLKGL
;
A
#
# COMPACT_ATOMS: atom_id res chain seq x y z
N SER A 1 4.36 39.35 6.26
CA SER A 1 3.87 38.33 5.31
C SER A 1 4.64 37.05 5.56
N THR A 2 4.07 36.10 6.30
CA THR A 2 4.75 34.88 6.73
C THR A 2 4.43 33.77 5.73
N THR A 3 5.30 33.58 4.74
CA THR A 3 5.22 32.46 3.82
C THR A 3 5.60 31.20 4.61
N LEU A 4 4.59 30.44 5.06
CA LEU A 4 4.79 29.06 5.49
C LEU A 4 5.38 28.30 4.28
N LYS A 5 6.70 28.10 4.27
CA LYS A 5 7.34 27.13 3.37
C LYS A 5 6.62 25.81 3.61
N ALA A 6 5.89 25.31 2.60
CA ALA A 6 5.37 23.96 2.65
C ALA A 6 6.56 23.04 2.93
N ALA A 7 6.56 22.36 4.08
CA ALA A 7 7.64 21.46 4.45
C ALA A 7 7.79 20.42 3.33
N GLY A 8 8.97 20.41 2.69
CA GLY A 8 9.32 19.39 1.71
C GLY A 8 9.17 17.99 2.32
N ARG A 9 8.83 17.00 1.49
CA ARG A 9 8.75 15.61 1.94
C ARG A 9 10.09 14.95 1.70
N SER A 10 10.65 14.30 2.69
CA SER A 10 11.94 13.64 2.57
C SER A 10 11.77 12.12 2.70
N VAL A 11 12.43 11.37 1.82
CA VAL A 11 12.49 9.90 1.83
C VAL A 11 13.95 9.49 1.86
N LYS A 12 14.27 8.45 2.63
CA LYS A 12 15.58 7.81 2.62
C LYS A 12 15.51 6.55 1.75
N LEU A 13 16.32 6.50 0.70
CA LEU A 13 16.44 5.38 -0.22
C LEU A 13 17.22 4.21 0.39
N GLY A 14 17.21 3.06 -0.30
CA GLY A 14 17.91 1.85 0.12
C GLY A 14 19.43 2.00 0.22
N ASP A 15 20.02 2.85 -0.63
CA ASP A 15 21.44 3.22 -0.58
C ASP A 15 21.79 4.21 0.54
N GLY A 16 20.79 4.67 1.29
CA GLY A 16 20.93 5.63 2.38
C GLY A 16 20.80 7.10 1.97
N THR A 17 20.69 7.40 0.67
CA THR A 17 20.49 8.75 0.14
C THR A 17 19.15 9.33 0.59
N VAL A 18 19.12 10.60 1.00
CA VAL A 18 17.88 11.30 1.37
C VAL A 18 17.44 12.24 0.24
N ILE A 19 16.31 11.93 -0.37
CA ILE A 19 15.68 12.78 -1.40
C ILE A 19 14.66 13.69 -0.73
N THR A 20 14.71 14.99 -1.01
CA THR A 20 13.70 15.95 -0.56
C THR A 20 12.88 16.47 -1.74
N VAL A 21 11.58 16.22 -1.70
CA VAL A 21 10.60 16.63 -2.71
C VAL A 21 9.89 17.89 -2.25
N ASN A 22 10.25 19.01 -2.87
CA ASN A 22 9.68 20.33 -2.56
C ASN A 22 8.44 20.65 -3.41
N ASN A 23 8.34 20.10 -4.62
CA ASN A 23 7.19 20.29 -5.51
C ASN A 23 6.93 19.04 -6.36
N VAL A 24 5.92 18.27 -5.96
CA VAL A 24 5.54 17.02 -6.61
C VAL A 24 5.08 17.22 -8.07
N LYS A 25 4.62 18.42 -8.44
CA LYS A 25 4.18 18.73 -9.82
C LYS A 25 5.30 18.72 -10.84
N GLN A 26 6.56 18.81 -10.40
CA GLN A 26 7.74 18.78 -11.28
C GLN A 26 8.23 17.35 -11.54
N ILE A 27 7.66 16.35 -10.87
CA ILE A 27 8.04 14.96 -11.05
C ILE A 27 7.26 14.40 -12.24
N THR A 28 8.00 13.93 -13.25
CA THR A 28 7.41 13.19 -14.37
C THR A 28 7.29 11.73 -13.98
N VAL A 29 6.06 11.24 -13.89
CA VAL A 29 5.77 9.83 -13.67
C VAL A 29 5.52 9.17 -15.02
N PRO A 30 6.30 8.15 -15.42
CA PRO A 30 6.05 7.45 -16.67
C PRO A 30 4.70 6.74 -16.57
N ALA A 31 3.89 6.86 -17.63
CA ALA A 31 2.66 6.08 -17.77
C ALA A 31 3.05 4.59 -17.89
N THR A 32 3.04 3.89 -16.77
CA THR A 32 3.41 2.48 -16.67
C THR A 32 2.16 1.67 -16.36
N SER A 33 1.81 0.77 -17.27
CA SER A 33 0.81 -0.25 -17.03
C SER A 33 1.54 -1.53 -16.63
N PHE A 34 1.25 -2.04 -15.44
CA PHE A 34 1.81 -3.31 -14.96
C PHE A 34 0.91 -4.51 -15.27
N VAL A 35 -0.14 -4.29 -16.08
CA VAL A 35 -1.20 -5.28 -16.37
C VAL A 35 -0.64 -6.55 -17.02
N GLU A 36 0.45 -6.43 -17.78
CA GLU A 36 1.00 -7.54 -18.54
C GLU A 36 2.30 -8.11 -17.93
N ASN A 37 2.88 -7.47 -16.92
CA ASN A 37 4.20 -7.86 -16.42
C ASN A 37 4.41 -7.60 -14.91
N ILE A 38 3.98 -8.59 -14.10
CA ILE A 38 4.17 -8.58 -12.63
C ILE A 38 5.65 -8.67 -12.26
N GLU A 39 6.46 -9.39 -13.04
CA GLU A 39 7.90 -9.48 -12.81
C GLU A 39 8.55 -8.10 -12.93
N TRP A 40 8.16 -7.32 -13.93
CA TRP A 40 8.67 -5.97 -14.11
C TRP A 40 8.29 -5.05 -12.95
N LEU A 41 7.05 -5.13 -12.48
CA LEU A 41 6.62 -4.44 -11.26
C LEU A 41 7.49 -4.83 -10.05
N ASN A 42 7.81 -6.12 -9.90
CA ASN A 42 8.66 -6.61 -8.82
C ASN A 42 10.08 -6.03 -8.86
N GLN A 43 10.63 -5.86 -10.07
CA GLN A 43 11.96 -5.28 -10.28
C GLN A 43 12.06 -3.77 -10.00
N MET A 44 10.92 -3.10 -9.91
CA MET A 44 10.78 -1.66 -9.64
C MET A 44 10.28 -1.36 -8.23
N TRP A 45 9.93 -2.39 -7.47
CA TRP A 45 9.17 -2.23 -6.23
C TRP A 45 10.01 -1.62 -5.11
N ASP A 46 11.19 -2.17 -4.89
CA ASP A 46 11.99 -1.98 -3.67
C ASP A 46 13.47 -2.11 -3.99
N ASP A 47 14.20 -1.02 -3.82
CA ASP A 47 15.63 -0.87 -4.10
C ASP A 47 16.55 -1.53 -3.07
N THR A 48 15.99 -1.98 -1.94
CA THR A 48 16.72 -2.81 -0.96
C THR A 48 16.65 -4.30 -1.28
N SER A 49 15.80 -4.69 -2.24
CA SER A 49 15.58 -6.10 -2.58
C SER A 49 16.56 -6.59 -3.66
N ALA A 50 16.91 -7.87 -3.63
CA ALA A 50 17.71 -8.51 -4.68
C ALA A 50 17.03 -8.50 -6.07
N TYR A 51 15.73 -8.21 -6.12
CA TYR A 51 14.96 -8.11 -7.35
C TYR A 51 15.12 -6.77 -8.05
N TRP A 52 15.67 -5.75 -7.37
CA TRP A 52 15.82 -4.41 -7.92
C TRP A 52 16.66 -4.41 -9.20
N LYS A 53 16.11 -3.86 -10.28
CA LYS A 53 16.82 -3.70 -11.58
C LYS A 53 16.88 -2.28 -12.09
N ASN A 54 16.42 -1.30 -11.32
CA ASN A 54 16.49 0.12 -11.68
C ASN A 54 15.84 0.49 -13.04
N ASN A 55 14.82 -0.27 -13.46
CA ASN A 55 14.15 -0.10 -14.77
C ASN A 55 12.94 0.86 -14.66
N LEU A 56 12.74 1.79 -15.59
CA LEU A 56 11.54 2.65 -15.71
C LEU A 56 11.06 3.37 -14.42
N VAL A 57 11.97 3.67 -13.53
CA VAL A 57 11.70 4.33 -12.25
C VAL A 57 11.45 5.83 -12.42
N VAL A 58 10.71 6.42 -11.50
CA VAL A 58 10.62 7.88 -11.38
C VAL A 58 11.99 8.40 -10.97
N MET A 59 12.51 9.32 -11.79
CA MET A 59 13.72 10.07 -11.47
C MET A 59 13.34 11.33 -10.69
N ILE A 60 13.94 11.51 -9.52
CA ILE A 60 13.87 12.76 -8.77
C ILE A 60 15.30 13.32 -8.69
N GLY A 61 15.56 14.37 -9.47
CA GLY A 61 16.94 14.78 -9.74
C GLY A 61 17.68 13.68 -10.49
N ASN A 62 18.82 13.23 -9.95
CA ASN A 62 19.62 12.15 -10.53
C ASN A 62 19.42 10.80 -9.81
N HIS A 63 18.38 10.68 -8.99
CA HIS A 63 18.12 9.47 -8.22
C HIS A 63 16.87 8.76 -8.70
N SER A 64 17.05 7.46 -8.91
CA SER A 64 16.00 6.48 -9.14
C SER A 64 15.21 6.22 -7.87
N VAL A 65 13.88 6.31 -7.95
CA VAL A 65 13.01 6.12 -6.79
C VAL A 65 12.11 4.90 -6.97
N ALA A 66 12.34 3.87 -6.14
CA ALA A 66 11.53 2.67 -6.08
C ALA A 66 10.06 2.96 -5.70
N LEU A 67 9.14 2.12 -6.19
CA LEU A 67 7.70 2.30 -5.98
C LEU A 67 7.29 2.28 -4.50
N ILE A 68 8.03 1.58 -3.64
CA ILE A 68 7.75 1.49 -2.19
C ILE A 68 7.74 2.86 -1.50
N TYR A 69 8.46 3.86 -2.04
CA TYR A 69 8.54 5.22 -1.48
C TYR A 69 7.45 6.17 -2.00
N TRP A 70 6.77 5.80 -3.09
CA TRP A 70 5.75 6.64 -3.71
C TRP A 70 4.55 6.99 -2.82
N PRO A 71 4.04 6.12 -1.90
CA PRO A 71 2.98 6.52 -0.98
C PRO A 71 3.34 7.74 -0.15
N GLU A 72 4.61 7.87 0.24
CA GLU A 72 5.11 8.99 1.03
C GLU A 72 5.31 10.24 0.16
N ILE A 73 5.93 10.08 -1.01
CA ILE A 73 6.22 11.18 -1.94
C ILE A 73 4.95 11.79 -2.51
N PHE A 74 4.04 10.96 -3.02
CA PHE A 74 2.82 11.36 -3.74
C PHE A 74 1.58 11.40 -2.84
N LYS A 75 1.75 11.35 -1.52
CA LYS A 75 0.63 11.47 -0.56
C LYS A 75 -0.23 12.70 -0.91
N LYS A 76 -1.55 12.54 -1.05
CA LYS A 76 -2.51 13.62 -1.36
C LYS A 76 -2.40 14.26 -2.75
N THR A 77 -1.64 13.70 -3.70
CA THR A 77 -1.62 14.20 -5.08
C THR A 77 -2.57 13.47 -6.03
N GLY A 78 -3.21 12.40 -5.57
CA GLY A 78 -4.05 11.52 -6.39
C GLY A 78 -3.26 10.54 -7.28
N LEU A 79 -1.96 10.78 -7.48
CA LEU A 79 -1.11 9.91 -8.30
C LEU A 79 -0.88 8.53 -7.65
N TRP A 80 -0.88 8.44 -6.32
CA TRP A 80 -0.65 7.17 -5.61
C TRP A 80 -1.88 6.26 -5.50
N SER A 81 -3.11 6.79 -5.52
CA SER A 81 -4.30 5.99 -5.21
C SER A 81 -4.53 4.81 -6.17
N ALA A 82 -3.95 4.86 -7.37
CA ALA A 82 -4.04 3.79 -8.37
C ALA A 82 -3.16 2.56 -8.07
N HIS A 83 -2.14 2.66 -7.19
CA HIS A 83 -1.12 1.62 -7.02
C HIS A 83 -1.13 0.93 -5.64
N ASN A 84 -2.11 1.22 -4.77
CA ASN A 84 -2.23 0.55 -3.48
C ASN A 84 -2.37 -0.98 -3.61
N GLU A 85 -2.98 -1.46 -4.68
CA GLU A 85 -3.21 -2.90 -4.92
C GLU A 85 -1.92 -3.63 -5.30
N SER A 86 -1.00 -2.93 -5.95
CA SER A 86 0.33 -3.42 -6.29
C SER A 86 1.15 -3.80 -5.05
N ILE A 87 0.90 -3.17 -3.88
CA ILE A 87 1.54 -3.56 -2.61
C ILE A 87 1.21 -5.01 -2.27
N PHE A 88 -0.08 -5.35 -2.28
CA PHE A 88 -0.55 -6.68 -1.90
C PHE A 88 -0.12 -7.70 -2.93
N LEU A 89 -0.19 -7.35 -4.21
CA LEU A 89 0.30 -8.19 -5.29
C LEU A 89 1.77 -8.55 -5.12
N ILE A 90 2.65 -7.56 -4.92
CA ILE A 90 4.09 -7.83 -4.78
C ILE A 90 4.40 -8.59 -3.50
N LYS A 91 3.70 -8.32 -2.40
CA LYS A 91 3.83 -9.13 -1.18
C LYS A 91 3.48 -10.59 -1.45
N CYS A 92 2.36 -10.85 -2.11
CA CYS A 92 1.94 -12.21 -2.46
C CYS A 92 2.89 -12.86 -3.47
N TYR A 93 3.34 -12.11 -4.48
CA TYR A 93 4.28 -12.59 -5.50
C TYR A 93 5.64 -13.00 -4.91
N ARG A 94 6.08 -12.32 -3.83
CA ARG A 94 7.30 -12.65 -3.09
C ARG A 94 7.09 -13.72 -2.02
N GLN A 95 5.85 -14.12 -1.73
CA GLN A 95 5.52 -15.15 -0.75
C GLN A 95 5.57 -16.53 -1.40
N GLY A 96 6.76 -17.11 -1.42
CA GLY A 96 7.00 -18.46 -1.95
C GLY A 96 7.60 -18.44 -3.36
N THR A 97 7.32 -19.49 -4.11
CA THR A 97 7.82 -19.68 -5.48
C THR A 97 6.86 -19.11 -6.51
N LEU A 98 7.38 -18.86 -7.72
CA LEU A 98 6.58 -18.38 -8.84
C LEU A 98 5.47 -19.38 -9.23
N ASP A 99 5.75 -20.68 -9.12
CA ASP A 99 4.78 -21.73 -9.42
C ASP A 99 3.64 -21.78 -8.39
N GLU A 100 3.96 -21.60 -7.11
CA GLU A 100 2.94 -21.50 -6.06
C GLU A 100 2.04 -20.29 -6.26
N PHE A 101 2.62 -19.14 -6.62
CA PHE A 101 1.86 -17.94 -6.96
C PHE A 101 0.91 -18.20 -8.13
N TRP A 102 1.42 -18.73 -9.26
CA TRP A 102 0.56 -18.98 -10.42
C TRP A 102 -0.45 -20.09 -10.20
N ARG A 103 -0.16 -21.07 -9.35
CA ARG A 103 -1.12 -22.10 -8.92
C ARG A 103 -2.25 -21.50 -8.09
N ALA A 104 -1.95 -20.54 -7.22
CA ALA A 104 -2.96 -19.84 -6.43
C ALA A 104 -3.87 -18.95 -7.31
N PHE A 105 -3.33 -18.40 -8.40
CA PHE A 105 -4.06 -17.52 -9.32
C PHE A 105 -4.33 -18.16 -10.69
N GLN A 106 -4.93 -19.35 -10.66
CA GLN A 106 -5.45 -20.01 -11.85
C GLN A 106 -6.90 -19.60 -12.14
N SER A 107 -7.22 -19.37 -13.41
CA SER A 107 -8.58 -19.21 -13.87
C SER A 107 -9.30 -20.57 -13.99
N ARG A 108 -10.63 -20.54 -14.12
CA ARG A 108 -11.47 -21.76 -14.15
C ARG A 108 -11.16 -22.70 -15.32
N ASP A 109 -10.59 -22.17 -16.39
CA ASP A 109 -10.12 -22.90 -17.57
C ASP A 109 -8.69 -23.44 -17.42
N GLY A 110 -8.05 -23.28 -16.24
CA GLY A 110 -6.70 -23.72 -15.96
C GLY A 110 -5.60 -22.77 -16.43
N GLY A 111 -5.97 -21.62 -17.01
CA GLY A 111 -5.04 -20.55 -17.38
C GLY A 111 -4.56 -19.73 -16.17
N ARG A 112 -3.67 -18.75 -16.43
CA ARG A 112 -3.30 -17.74 -15.43
C ARG A 112 -4.35 -16.63 -15.40
N MET A 113 -4.73 -16.19 -14.21
CA MET A 113 -5.57 -15.00 -14.07
C MET A 113 -4.87 -13.75 -14.61
N SER A 114 -5.63 -12.81 -15.16
CA SER A 114 -5.11 -11.50 -15.55
C SER A 114 -4.73 -10.67 -14.31
N TYR A 115 -3.83 -9.70 -14.47
CA TYR A 115 -3.45 -8.77 -13.39
C TYR A 115 -4.66 -8.17 -12.67
N THR A 116 -5.64 -7.67 -13.43
CA THR A 116 -6.85 -7.06 -12.86
C THR A 116 -7.66 -8.08 -12.06
N ALA A 117 -7.74 -9.32 -12.53
CA ALA A 117 -8.42 -10.39 -11.82
C ALA A 117 -7.69 -10.76 -10.53
N ILE A 118 -6.36 -10.86 -10.55
CA ILE A 118 -5.53 -11.11 -9.35
C ILE A 118 -5.72 -9.99 -8.33
N CYS A 119 -5.60 -8.73 -8.74
CA CYS A 119 -5.81 -7.58 -7.86
C CYS A 119 -7.23 -7.56 -7.28
N ALA A 120 -8.25 -7.93 -8.06
CA ALA A 120 -9.62 -8.04 -7.55
C ALA A 120 -9.77 -9.17 -6.52
N THR A 121 -9.17 -10.34 -6.75
CA THR A 121 -9.14 -11.44 -5.79
C THR A 121 -8.47 -11.02 -4.49
N LEU A 122 -7.25 -10.48 -4.55
CA LEU A 122 -6.52 -10.00 -3.38
C LEU A 122 -7.28 -8.91 -2.61
N ARG A 123 -7.97 -8.01 -3.33
CA ARG A 123 -8.81 -6.98 -2.71
C ARG A 123 -9.96 -7.58 -1.92
N ASN A 124 -10.61 -8.61 -2.47
CA ASN A 124 -11.71 -9.31 -1.82
C ASN A 124 -11.23 -10.10 -0.61
N GLU A 125 -10.16 -10.88 -0.76
CA GLU A 125 -9.54 -11.62 0.36
C GLU A 125 -9.16 -10.69 1.50
N HIS A 126 -8.53 -9.54 1.20
CA HIS A 126 -8.18 -8.56 2.22
C HIS A 126 -9.42 -7.90 2.85
N LYS A 127 -10.48 -7.69 2.08
CA LYS A 127 -11.75 -7.19 2.62
C LYS A 127 -12.37 -8.19 3.59
N ASP A 128 -12.38 -9.47 3.21
CA ASP A 128 -12.94 -10.55 4.03
C ASP A 128 -12.11 -10.76 5.29
N ALA A 129 -10.79 -10.83 5.20
CA ALA A 129 -9.90 -10.92 6.37
C ALA A 129 -10.06 -9.74 7.34
N ASN A 130 -10.26 -8.51 6.82
CA ASN A 130 -10.54 -7.35 7.69
C ASN A 130 -11.92 -7.45 8.34
N LYS A 131 -12.90 -8.03 7.65
CA LYS A 131 -14.23 -8.26 8.22
C LYS A 131 -14.13 -9.28 9.35
N ASP A 132 -13.47 -10.41 9.13
CA ASP A 132 -13.30 -11.46 10.13
C ASP A 132 -12.60 -10.93 11.39
N LEU A 133 -11.53 -10.14 11.23
CA LEU A 133 -10.85 -9.50 12.36
C LEU A 133 -11.71 -8.45 13.06
N ALA A 134 -12.53 -7.70 12.32
CA ALA A 134 -13.43 -6.72 12.92
C ALA A 134 -14.57 -7.41 13.70
N ASP A 135 -15.07 -8.53 13.20
CA ASP A 135 -16.10 -9.32 13.86
C ASP A 135 -15.53 -10.02 15.11
N LEU A 136 -14.30 -10.54 15.03
CA LEU A 136 -13.57 -11.05 16.20
C LEU A 136 -13.34 -9.97 17.25
N ALA A 137 -12.92 -8.76 16.83
CA ALA A 137 -12.74 -7.64 17.74
C ALA A 137 -14.05 -7.25 18.46
N ARG A 138 -15.18 -7.24 17.74
CA ARG A 138 -16.49 -7.00 18.35
C ARG A 138 -16.89 -8.07 19.35
N GLN A 139 -16.64 -9.34 19.00
CA GLN A 139 -16.95 -10.46 19.87
C GLN A 139 -16.10 -10.44 21.14
N GLU A 140 -14.80 -10.18 21.01
CA GLU A 140 -13.87 -10.26 22.14
C GLU A 140 -14.01 -9.08 23.09
N TYR A 141 -14.18 -7.85 22.57
CA TYR A 141 -14.26 -6.66 23.41
C TYR A 141 -15.68 -6.37 23.91
N GLY A 142 -16.72 -6.91 23.25
CA GLY A 142 -18.11 -6.79 23.73
C GLY A 142 -18.49 -5.36 24.10
N ASP A 143 -18.81 -5.15 25.38
CA ASP A 143 -19.20 -3.84 25.95
C ASP A 143 -18.07 -2.80 25.89
N ASP A 144 -16.81 -3.24 25.91
CA ASP A 144 -15.62 -2.37 25.78
C ASP A 144 -15.27 -2.04 24.32
N PHE A 145 -16.04 -2.55 23.34
CA PHE A 145 -15.73 -2.32 21.94
C PHE A 145 -15.76 -0.83 21.58
N GLU A 146 -16.80 -0.09 21.98
CA GLU A 146 -16.90 1.33 21.62
C GLU A 146 -15.82 2.19 22.29
N SER A 147 -15.47 1.83 23.53
CA SER A 147 -14.42 2.51 24.31
C SER A 147 -13.01 2.18 23.82
N THR A 148 -12.82 1.06 23.14
CA THR A 148 -11.52 0.67 22.57
C THR A 148 -11.39 1.10 21.12
N PHE A 149 -12.41 0.85 20.30
CA PHE A 149 -12.43 1.07 18.84
C PHE A 149 -13.12 2.38 18.49
N SER A 150 -12.53 3.49 18.91
CA SER A 150 -13.03 4.82 18.60
C SER A 150 -11.88 5.82 18.44
N TYR A 151 -12.18 6.92 17.76
CA TYR A 151 -11.22 8.00 17.55
C TYR A 151 -11.85 9.35 17.85
N ARG A 152 -11.01 10.35 18.10
CA ARG A 152 -11.45 11.73 18.29
C ARG A 152 -11.60 12.42 16.93
N CYS A 153 -12.80 12.87 16.60
CA CYS A 153 -13.04 13.65 15.40
C CYS A 153 -12.43 15.04 15.57
N SER A 154 -11.44 15.42 14.76
CA SER A 154 -10.75 16.70 14.89
C SER A 154 -11.64 17.92 14.62
N LYS A 155 -12.74 17.76 13.87
CA LYS A 155 -13.66 18.85 13.54
C LYS A 155 -14.63 19.18 14.66
N THR A 156 -15.13 18.15 15.35
CA THR A 156 -16.19 18.27 16.36
C THR A 156 -15.68 18.04 17.78
N ASN A 157 -14.42 17.57 17.93
CA ASN A 157 -13.82 17.10 19.18
C ASN A 157 -14.58 15.97 19.88
N THR A 158 -15.53 15.34 19.18
CA THR A 158 -16.35 14.24 19.70
C THR A 158 -15.67 12.90 19.48
N ARG A 159 -16.00 11.94 20.35
CA ARG A 159 -15.61 10.54 20.21
C ARG A 159 -16.51 9.87 19.16
N VAL A 160 -15.90 9.24 18.16
CA VAL A 160 -16.60 8.54 17.07
C VAL A 160 -16.18 7.09 17.07
N VAL A 161 -17.15 6.18 17.16
CA VAL A 161 -16.92 4.73 17.09
C VAL A 161 -16.52 4.35 15.66
N MET A 162 -15.51 3.49 15.54
CA MET A 162 -15.06 2.97 14.26
C MET A 162 -16.12 2.04 13.68
N THR A 163 -16.55 2.32 12.44
CA THR A 163 -17.52 1.49 11.72
C THR A 163 -16.90 0.68 10.58
N LYS A 164 -15.77 1.14 10.05
CA LYS A 164 -15.09 0.49 8.92
C LYS A 164 -14.29 -0.71 9.40
N ALA A 165 -14.55 -1.88 8.80
CA ALA A 165 -13.85 -3.13 9.12
C ALA A 165 -12.32 -3.00 9.03
N SER A 166 -11.80 -2.32 8.00
CA SER A 166 -10.35 -2.09 7.85
C SER A 166 -9.74 -1.22 8.94
N SER A 167 -10.50 -0.25 9.48
CA SER A 167 -10.04 0.57 10.61
C SER A 167 -10.01 -0.24 11.91
N ILE A 168 -11.07 -1.00 12.15
CA ILE A 168 -11.19 -1.88 13.33
C ILE A 168 -10.11 -2.95 13.30
N ALA A 169 -9.94 -3.67 12.18
CA ALA A 169 -8.93 -4.70 12.02
C ALA A 169 -7.50 -4.17 12.22
N LYS A 170 -7.21 -2.95 11.74
CA LYS A 170 -5.91 -2.31 11.97
C LYS A 170 -5.65 -2.05 13.46
N GLU A 171 -6.62 -1.49 14.16
CA GLU A 171 -6.52 -1.22 15.59
C GLU A 171 -6.40 -2.51 16.39
N TYR A 172 -7.19 -3.53 16.03
CA TYR A 172 -7.17 -4.84 16.67
C TYR A 172 -5.79 -5.50 16.53
N LYS A 173 -5.20 -5.49 15.33
CA LYS A 173 -3.83 -5.99 15.13
C LYS A 173 -2.83 -5.24 16.00
N HIS A 174 -2.94 -3.91 16.10
CA HIS A 174 -2.06 -3.11 16.95
C HIS A 174 -2.18 -3.52 18.43
N LEU A 175 -3.40 -3.67 18.95
CA LEU A 175 -3.66 -4.08 20.32
C LEU A 175 -3.19 -5.51 20.62
N LYS A 176 -3.20 -6.39 19.62
CA LYS A 176 -2.77 -7.79 19.73
C LYS A 176 -1.29 -8.02 19.41
N GLY A 177 -0.58 -7.02 18.90
CA GLY A 177 0.81 -7.17 18.45
C GLY A 177 0.97 -8.05 17.21
N LEU A 178 -0.01 -8.03 16.29
CA LEU A 178 -0.06 -8.81 15.04
C LEU A 178 0.43 -8.03 13.81
#